data_AF-A0A923U9Q8-F1
#
_entry.id   AF-A0A923U9Q8-F1
#
_cell.length_a   1.000
_cell.length_b   1.000
_cell.length_c   1.000
_cell.angle_alpha   90.00
_cell.angle_beta   90.00
_cell.angle_gamma   90.00
#
_symmetry.space_group_name_H-M   'P 1'
#
loop_
_entity.id
_entity.type
_entity.pdbx_description
1 polymer ?
#
loop_
_entity_poly.entity_id
_entity_poly.type
_entity_poly.pdbx_seq_one_letter_code
_entity_poly.pdbx_strand_id
1 'polypeptide(L)' 'MDRQLKRVTIAVMLMFLALFTSTTIITVFQVDSLNADSRNVRTLYDSYSAERGPILVNGQAIAESKPA' A
#
# COMPACT_ATOMS: atom_id res chain seq x y z
N MET A 1 15.11 -34.24 -24.56
CA MET A 1 14.23 -33.43 -23.69
C MET A 1 12.83 -33.47 -24.27
N ASP A 2 11.86 -33.99 -23.53
CA ASP A 2 10.52 -34.26 -24.04
C ASP A 2 9.77 -33.00 -24.47
N ARG A 3 9.24 -33.03 -25.70
CA ARG A 3 8.49 -31.91 -26.31
C ARG A 3 7.23 -31.55 -25.52
N GLN A 4 6.68 -32.52 -24.80
CA GLN A 4 5.50 -32.35 -23.94
C GLN A 4 5.86 -31.57 -22.66
N LEU A 5 6.92 -32.00 -21.96
CA LEU A 5 7.44 -31.30 -20.78
C LEU A 5 7.78 -29.84 -21.09
N LYS A 6 8.45 -29.57 -22.22
CA LYS A 6 8.80 -28.20 -22.63
C LYS A 6 7.57 -27.29 -22.79
N ARG A 7 6.46 -27.81 -23.34
CA ARG A 7 5.22 -27.03 -23.53
C ARG A 7 4.56 -26.67 -22.20
N VAL A 8 4.49 -27.63 -21.28
CA VAL A 8 3.91 -27.42 -19.95
C VAL A 8 4.73 -26.39 -19.17
N THR A 9 6.06 -26.51 -19.18
CA THR A 9 6.93 -25.52 -18.51
C THR A 9 6.75 -24.12 -19.07
N ILE A 10 6.63 -23.96 -20.40
CA ILE A 10 6.37 -22.65 -21.01
C ILE A 10 5.01 -22.09 -20.59
N ALA A 11 3.96 -22.92 -20.56
CA ALA A 11 2.64 -22.48 -20.12
C ALA A 11 2.66 -21.99 -18.67
N VAL A 12 3.31 -22.74 -17.77
CA VAL A 12 3.46 -22.35 -16.36
C VAL A 12 4.26 -21.05 -16.23
N MET A 13 5.38 -20.91 -16.96
CA MET A 13 6.16 -19.67 -16.97
C MET A 13 5.35 -18.47 -17.43
N LEU A 14 4.51 -18.64 -18.47
CA LEU A 14 3.61 -17.58 -18.94
C LEU A 14 2.57 -17.20 -17.88
N MET A 15 2.02 -18.17 -17.15
CA MET A 15 1.10 -17.90 -16.04
C MET A 15 1.77 -17.08 -14.93
N PHE A 16 3.01 -17.43 -14.55
CA PHE A 16 3.76 -16.63 -13.58
C PHE A 16 4.04 -15.22 -14.09
N LEU A 17 4.50 -15.08 -15.35
CA LEU A 17 4.74 -13.77 -15.97
C LEU A 17 3.48 -12.90 -15.99
N ALA A 18 2.31 -13.49 -16.27
CA ALA A 18 1.03 -12.80 -16.22
C ALA A 18 0.71 -12.30 -14.81
N LEU A 19 0.90 -13.13 -13.77
CA LEU A 19 0.70 -12.73 -12.37
C LEU A 19 1.69 -11.65 -11.93
N PHE A 20 2.96 -11.74 -12.33
CA PHE A 20 3.97 -10.70 -12.05
C PHE A 20 3.60 -9.38 -12.70
N THR A 21 3.17 -9.40 -13.96
CA THR A 21 2.75 -8.19 -14.69
C THR A 21 1.54 -7.56 -14.02
N SER A 22 0.52 -8.36 -13.70
CA SER A 22 -0.68 -7.88 -12.98
C SER A 22 -0.31 -7.22 -11.65
N THR A 23 0.51 -7.88 -10.85
CA THR A 23 0.94 -7.35 -9.54
C THR A 23 1.74 -6.07 -9.71
N THR A 24 2.66 -6.02 -10.68
CA THR A 24 3.48 -4.83 -10.96
C THR A 24 2.60 -3.63 -11.31
N ILE A 25 1.56 -3.84 -12.13
CA ILE A 25 0.64 -2.76 -12.50
C ILE A 25 -0.11 -2.22 -11.28
N ILE A 26 -0.60 -3.11 -10.41
CA ILE A 26 -1.32 -2.73 -9.19
C ILE A 26 -0.40 -1.92 -8.26
N THR A 27 0.80 -2.42 -8.00
CA THR A 27 1.69 -1.84 -6.97
C THR A 27 2.41 -0.58 -7.44
N VAL A 28 2.67 -0.42 -8.75
CA VAL A 28 3.40 0.75 -9.28
C VAL A 28 2.46 1.85 -9.77
N PHE A 29 1.42 1.50 -10.52
CA PHE A 29 0.59 2.51 -11.18
C PHE A 29 -0.75 2.77 -10.48
N GLN A 30 -1.32 1.78 -9.80
CA GLN A 30 -2.63 1.93 -9.16
C GLN A 30 -2.53 2.31 -7.68
N VAL A 31 -1.32 2.33 -7.10
CA VAL A 31 -1.10 2.47 -5.65
C VAL A 31 -1.73 3.75 -5.10
N ASP A 32 -1.57 4.88 -5.79
CA ASP A 32 -2.09 6.17 -5.33
C ASP A 32 -3.62 6.18 -5.32
N SER A 33 -4.23 5.64 -6.38
CA SER A 33 -5.69 5.54 -6.49
C SER A 33 -6.30 4.61 -5.43
N LEU A 34 -5.62 3.50 -5.13
CA LEU A 34 -6.05 2.54 -4.10
C LEU A 34 -5.86 3.10 -2.69
N ASN A 35 -4.81 3.90 -2.48
CA ASN A 35 -4.57 4.58 -1.21
C ASN A 35 -5.61 5.68 -0.94
N ALA A 36 -5.98 6.43 -1.98
CA ALA A 36 -6.97 7.50 -1.91
C ALA A 36 -8.44 7.03 -1.94
N ASP A 37 -8.69 5.73 -2.15
CA ASP A 37 -10.04 5.17 -2.15
C ASP A 37 -10.70 5.36 -0.78
N SER A 38 -11.92 5.92 -0.76
CA SER A 38 -12.70 6.14 0.47
C SER A 38 -12.99 4.88 1.29
N ARG A 39 -12.90 3.70 0.68
CA ARG A 39 -13.06 2.39 1.33
C ARG A 39 -11.78 1.92 2.02
N ASN A 40 -10.67 2.62 1.85
CA ASN A 40 -9.40 2.29 2.50
C ASN A 40 -9.44 2.63 3.99
N VAL A 41 -9.74 1.63 4.81
CA VAL A 41 -9.75 1.75 6.28
C VAL A 41 -8.37 1.97 6.89
N ARG A 42 -7.28 1.71 6.15
CA ARG A 42 -5.91 1.89 6.64
C ARG A 42 -5.62 3.36 6.88
N THR A 43 -6.01 4.21 5.94
CA THR A 43 -5.93 5.67 6.05
C THR A 43 -6.73 6.19 7.25
N LEU A 44 -7.88 5.58 7.55
CA LEU A 44 -8.67 5.91 8.74
C LEU A 44 -7.92 5.54 10.03
N TYR A 45 -7.32 4.36 10.10
CA TYR A 45 -6.53 3.96 11.26
C TYR A 45 -5.27 4.83 11.46
N ASP A 46 -4.58 5.17 10.37
CA ASP A 46 -3.42 6.08 10.43
C ASP A 46 -3.82 7.45 10.99
N SER A 47 -5.04 7.92 10.71
CA SER A 47 -5.56 9.17 11.27
C SER A 47 -5.80 9.12 12.79
N TYR A 48 -6.06 7.94 13.36
CA TYR A 48 -6.18 7.76 14.82
C TYR A 48 -4.83 7.70 15.53
N SER A 49 -3.77 7.33 14.81
CA SER A 49 -2.39 7.34 15.32
C SER A 49 -1.73 8.71 15.21
N ALA A 50 -2.35 9.68 14.52
CA ALA A 50 -1.82 11.04 14.42
C ALA A 50 -1.93 11.76 15.78
N GLU A 51 -0.79 12.18 16.32
CA GLU A 51 -0.77 13.03 17.51
C GLU A 51 -1.47 14.36 17.24
N ARG A 52 -2.28 14.81 18.20
CA ARG A 52 -2.91 16.12 18.11
C ARG A 52 -1.83 17.21 18.23
N GLY A 53 -1.93 18.23 17.36
CA GLY A 53 -1.08 19.41 17.46
C GLY A 53 -1.26 20.15 18.80
N PRO A 54 -0.22 20.86 19.28
CA PRO A 54 -0.27 21.57 20.54
C PRO A 54 -1.24 22.75 20.49
N ILE A 55 -1.87 23.07 21.62
CA ILE A 55 -2.69 24.27 21.77
C ILE A 55 -1.78 25.44 22.14
N LEU A 56 -1.77 26.50 21.33
CA LEU A 56 -0.90 27.66 21.48
C LEU A 56 -1.68 28.90 21.94
N VAL A 57 -1.11 29.69 22.84
CA VAL A 57 -1.55 31.05 23.18
C VAL A 57 -0.36 31.99 23.06
N ASN A 58 -0.47 33.03 22.24
CA ASN A 58 0.64 33.96 21.95
C ASN A 58 1.96 33.28 21.52
N GLY A 59 1.86 32.15 20.82
CA GLY A 59 3.02 31.35 20.38
C GLY A 59 3.61 30.40 21.43
N GLN A 60 3.09 30.41 22.66
CA GLN A 60 3.49 29.48 23.71
C GLN A 60 2.54 28.28 23.76
N ALA A 61 3.08 27.06 23.74
CA ALA A 61 2.29 25.84 23.92
C ALA A 61 1.81 25.72 25.37
N ILE A 62 0.49 25.57 25.54
CA ILE A 62 -0.19 25.39 26.83
C ILE A 62 -0.73 23.96 27.02
N ALA A 63 -0.83 23.17 25.95
CA ALA A 63 -1.14 21.74 25.99
C ALA A 63 -0.46 21.02 24.82
N GLU A 64 0.14 19.87 25.08
CA GLU A 64 0.86 19.04 24.10
C GLU A 64 0.60 17.55 24.36
N SER A 65 0.54 16.75 23.29
CA SER A 65 0.49 15.29 23.39
C SER A 65 1.91 14.76 23.59
N LYS A 66 2.18 14.06 24.69
CA LYS A 66 3.44 13.34 24.92
C LYS A 66 3.18 11.84 24.80
N PRO A 67 4.01 11.07 24.07
CA PRO A 67 3.96 9.62 24.14
C PRO A 67 4.26 9.18 25.58
N ALA A 68 3.52 8.18 26.06
CA ALA A 68 3.70 7.58 27.38
C ALA A 68 4.88 6.59 27.40
#